data_AF-A0A974H828-F1
#
_entry.id   AF-A0A974H828-F1
#
_cell.length_a   1.000
_cell.length_b   1.000
_cell.length_c   1.000
_cell.angle_alpha   90.00
_cell.angle_beta   90.00
_cell.angle_gamma   90.00
#
_symmetry.space_group_name_H-M   'P 1'
#
loop_
_entity.id
_entity.type
_entity.pdbx_description
1 polymer ?
#
loop_
_entity_poly.entity_id
_entity_poly.type
_entity_poly.pdbx_seq_one_letter_code
_entity_poly.pdbx_strand_id
1 'polypeptide(L)'
;MHPVWTPCFLFAVDFASVLILRLFLTYLLPINAPILLAWLAGLVRFVVLTLGICKISSRSKLPPWLQGEHLTLISTVLSFLVPFCSAVIALISLRSSTELLYSWSRWDVFLLCYLLTLTSGILWHQLSPHSRKEKTAVTPSSSLRRLITLLQPYVYRFLLVAVFLVLSSWSEMALPSYTGRMTDWIANKEDPSAFTSAIIAMSLITAASAVTEFVCDCIYNVTMSMIHIRTQGQLLRSILKQEMAFFDSMSAGDITSHVTTDTITVSESLSHQLSLLMWYFMRVVFLSFYMIMLSPKLTFFTILCLCVIAIVPKLTGTFYEGMAVRVQESFSKANQVALETFSNMKTVRSFANEEGECQRYEQRLHDTYQLNKTEALAYGCTAVATSFSGLVLKVAILYFGGRLVTNGEVSGGELVSFVLYQLQFSSAVEVLLRMYPEVRKAVGSSEKIFQYMDRKPQSPAPGSLAPQDLKGIVRFQNVTFAYPTRPDSLVLQ
;
A
#
# COMPACT_ATOMS: atom_id res chain seq x y z
N MET A 1 -34.86 9.46 14.30
CA MET A 1 -34.21 8.15 14.52
C MET A 1 -32.75 8.41 14.87
N HIS A 2 -32.26 7.86 15.99
CA HIS A 2 -30.85 7.97 16.36
C HIS A 2 -29.95 7.39 15.24
N PRO A 3 -28.78 7.98 14.95
CA PRO A 3 -27.88 7.57 13.86
C PRO A 3 -27.29 6.15 14.05
N VAL A 4 -27.49 5.55 15.23
CA VAL A 4 -27.04 4.19 15.56
C VAL A 4 -28.00 3.12 14.99
N TRP A 5 -29.28 3.45 14.78
CA TRP A 5 -30.30 2.47 14.37
C TRP A 5 -30.53 2.42 12.86
N THR A 6 -30.06 3.42 12.12
CA THR A 6 -30.18 3.49 10.66
C THR A 6 -29.52 2.31 9.90
N PRO A 7 -28.31 1.82 10.25
CA PRO A 7 -27.73 0.65 9.59
C PRO A 7 -28.48 -0.66 9.91
N CYS A 8 -28.99 -0.83 11.13
CA CYS A 8 -29.79 -2.00 11.50
C CYS A 8 -31.14 -2.05 10.75
N PHE A 9 -31.74 -0.87 10.50
CA PHE A 9 -32.96 -0.77 9.71
C PHE A 9 -32.73 -1.12 8.23
N LEU A 10 -31.64 -0.64 7.63
CA LEU A 10 -31.23 -1.00 6.28
C LEU A 10 -30.97 -2.51 6.14
N PHE A 11 -30.31 -3.12 7.12
CA PHE A 11 -30.08 -4.56 7.16
C PHE A 11 -31.40 -5.35 7.23
N ALA A 12 -32.35 -4.92 8.07
CA ALA A 12 -33.65 -5.58 8.20
C ALA A 12 -34.51 -5.46 6.93
N VAL A 13 -34.48 -4.30 6.26
CA VAL A 13 -35.20 -4.07 5.00
C VAL A 13 -34.59 -4.87 3.86
N ASP A 14 -33.25 -4.93 3.76
CA ASP A 14 -32.54 -5.73 2.77
C ASP A 14 -32.82 -7.23 2.97
N PHE A 15 -32.77 -7.69 4.22
CA PHE A 15 -33.08 -9.07 4.58
C PHE A 15 -34.52 -9.46 4.22
N ALA A 16 -35.50 -8.61 4.56
CA ALA A 16 -36.90 -8.83 4.19
C ALA A 16 -37.09 -8.84 2.67
N SER A 17 -36.39 -7.96 1.94
CA SER A 17 -36.46 -7.89 0.48
C SER A 17 -35.95 -9.17 -0.18
N VAL A 18 -34.84 -9.74 0.30
CA VAL A 18 -34.27 -10.99 -0.20
C VAL A 18 -35.18 -12.18 0.09
N LEU A 19 -35.85 -12.19 1.24
CA LEU A 19 -36.78 -13.26 1.63
C LEU A 19 -38.07 -13.24 0.81
N ILE A 20 -38.60 -12.04 0.52
CA ILE A 20 -39.74 -11.84 -0.38
C ILE A 20 -39.35 -12.22 -1.82
N LEU A 21 -38.16 -11.81 -2.26
CA LEU A 21 -37.66 -12.13 -3.60
C LEU A 21 -37.48 -13.64 -3.79
N ARG A 22 -37.02 -14.34 -2.76
CA ARG A 22 -36.93 -15.82 -2.73
C ARG A 22 -38.29 -16.45 -2.98
N LEU A 23 -39.30 -16.07 -2.19
CA LEU A 23 -40.67 -16.59 -2.30
C LEU A 23 -41.27 -16.33 -3.69
N PHE A 24 -41.06 -15.13 -4.22
CA PHE A 24 -41.59 -14.71 -5.52
C PHE A 24 -40.91 -15.46 -6.69
N LEU A 25 -39.57 -15.57 -6.66
CA LEU A 25 -38.81 -16.28 -7.70
C LEU A 25 -39.02 -17.80 -7.69
N THR A 26 -39.27 -18.40 -6.51
CA THR A 26 -39.65 -19.83 -6.43
C THR A 26 -41.05 -20.11 -6.97
N TYR A 27 -41.93 -19.11 -7.03
CA TYR A 27 -43.31 -19.28 -7.45
C TYR A 27 -43.53 -18.97 -8.94
N LEU A 28 -42.72 -18.09 -9.56
CA LEU A 28 -43.00 -17.57 -10.90
C LEU A 28 -42.30 -18.28 -12.07
N LEU A 29 -41.21 -19.04 -11.88
CA LEU A 29 -40.33 -19.46 -12.98
C LEU A 29 -39.81 -20.91 -12.88
N PRO A 30 -40.33 -21.87 -13.67
CA PRO A 30 -39.65 -23.11 -13.99
C PRO A 30 -38.75 -22.87 -15.23
N ILE A 31 -37.56 -22.26 -15.06
CA ILE A 31 -36.63 -22.04 -16.19
C ILE A 31 -35.20 -22.51 -15.86
N ASN A 32 -34.61 -23.21 -16.83
CA ASN A 32 -33.26 -23.80 -16.90
C ASN A 32 -32.07 -22.81 -16.84
N ALA A 33 -32.21 -21.60 -16.26
CA ALA A 33 -31.18 -20.55 -16.31
C ALA A 33 -30.94 -19.88 -14.93
N PRO A 34 -30.21 -20.53 -14.00
CA PRO A 34 -29.96 -20.03 -12.64
C PRO A 34 -29.16 -18.73 -12.58
N ILE A 35 -28.28 -18.48 -13.56
CA ILE A 35 -27.39 -17.31 -13.60
C ILE A 35 -28.19 -16.04 -13.88
N LEU A 36 -29.09 -16.07 -14.86
CA LEU A 36 -29.97 -14.95 -15.21
C LEU A 36 -30.84 -14.53 -14.02
N LEU A 37 -31.27 -15.53 -13.24
CA LEU A 37 -32.10 -15.35 -12.06
C LEU A 37 -31.33 -14.69 -10.90
N ALA A 38 -30.05 -15.03 -10.71
CA ALA A 38 -29.15 -14.37 -9.76
C ALA A 38 -28.88 -12.90 -10.14
N TRP A 39 -28.73 -12.59 -11.44
CA TRP A 39 -28.55 -11.21 -11.92
C TRP A 39 -29.82 -10.37 -11.76
N LEU A 40 -31.00 -10.94 -12.05
CA LEU A 40 -32.29 -10.31 -11.78
C LEU A 40 -32.48 -10.03 -10.28
N ALA A 41 -32.09 -10.97 -9.42
CA ALA A 41 -32.14 -10.78 -7.98
C ALA A 41 -31.20 -9.67 -7.49
N GLY A 42 -29.99 -9.60 -8.05
CA GLY A 42 -29.05 -8.50 -7.80
C GLY A 42 -29.60 -7.14 -8.23
N LEU A 43 -30.25 -7.06 -9.39
CA LEU A 43 -30.89 -5.84 -9.89
C LEU A 43 -32.03 -5.36 -9.00
N VAL A 44 -32.92 -6.26 -8.57
CA VAL A 44 -34.03 -5.88 -7.67
C VAL A 44 -33.50 -5.43 -6.31
N ARG A 45 -32.51 -6.15 -5.76
CA ARG A 45 -31.86 -5.78 -4.49
C ARG A 45 -31.17 -4.41 -4.58
N PHE A 46 -30.53 -4.11 -5.71
CA PHE A 46 -29.91 -2.82 -5.98
C PHE A 46 -30.95 -1.68 -6.00
N VAL A 47 -32.09 -1.87 -6.67
CA VAL A 47 -33.16 -0.86 -6.72
C VAL A 47 -33.76 -0.62 -5.33
N VAL A 48 -34.01 -1.67 -4.55
CA VAL A 48 -34.57 -1.55 -3.19
C VAL A 48 -33.61 -0.82 -2.26
N LEU A 49 -32.32 -1.18 -2.27
CA LEU A 49 -31.31 -0.56 -1.42
C LEU A 49 -31.05 0.90 -1.81
N THR A 50 -30.95 1.23 -3.10
CA THR A 50 -30.74 2.62 -3.57
C THR A 50 -31.92 3.53 -3.25
N LEU A 51 -33.16 3.05 -3.36
CA LEU A 51 -34.36 3.78 -2.94
C LEU A 51 -34.41 3.98 -1.42
N GLY A 52 -34.05 2.96 -0.63
CA GLY A 52 -33.94 3.04 0.82
C GLY A 52 -32.90 4.06 1.28
N ILE A 53 -31.73 4.06 0.63
CA ILE A 53 -30.62 4.98 0.90
C ILE A 53 -30.98 6.41 0.52
N CYS A 54 -31.63 6.66 -0.64
CA CYS A 54 -32.10 7.99 -1.02
C CYS A 54 -33.08 8.58 0.01
N LYS A 55 -33.99 7.74 0.54
CA LYS A 55 -34.99 8.16 1.52
C LYS A 55 -34.41 8.44 2.92
N ILE A 56 -33.33 7.74 3.28
CA ILE A 56 -32.61 7.90 4.57
C ILE A 56 -31.62 9.07 4.52
N SER A 57 -30.90 9.24 3.41
CA SER A 57 -29.96 10.34 3.17
C SER A 57 -30.63 11.71 3.30
N SER A 58 -31.91 11.81 2.91
CA SER A 58 -32.72 13.02 3.09
C SER A 58 -33.07 13.36 4.55
N ARG A 59 -32.98 12.41 5.50
CA ARG A 59 -33.59 12.55 6.85
C ARG A 59 -32.64 12.40 8.04
N SER A 60 -31.38 11.97 7.86
CA SER A 60 -30.48 11.71 9.00
C SER A 60 -29.04 12.22 8.81
N LYS A 61 -28.44 12.79 9.88
CA LYS A 61 -26.99 13.06 9.99
C LYS A 61 -26.25 11.72 10.20
N LEU A 62 -25.83 11.08 9.10
CA LEU A 62 -24.97 9.90 9.12
C LEU A 62 -23.49 10.28 9.38
N PRO A 63 -22.68 9.39 9.97
CA PRO A 63 -21.25 9.64 10.16
C PRO A 63 -20.53 9.81 8.80
N PRO A 64 -19.40 10.53 8.76
CA PRO A 64 -18.76 10.97 7.50
C PRO A 64 -18.33 9.84 6.56
N TRP A 65 -18.06 8.64 7.08
CA TRP A 65 -17.74 7.44 6.28
C TRP A 65 -18.97 6.76 5.63
N LEU A 66 -20.19 7.22 5.96
CA LEU A 66 -21.50 6.76 5.49
C LEU A 66 -22.26 7.92 4.81
N GLN A 67 -21.60 8.75 4.01
CA GLN A 67 -22.25 9.82 3.26
C GLN A 67 -22.32 9.52 1.75
N GLY A 68 -23.49 9.81 1.17
CA GLY A 68 -23.80 9.91 -0.26
C GLY A 68 -23.15 8.87 -1.18
N GLU A 69 -22.02 9.23 -1.77
CA GLU A 69 -21.32 8.46 -2.80
C GLU A 69 -20.75 7.12 -2.29
N HIS A 70 -20.33 7.03 -1.02
CA HIS A 70 -19.81 5.78 -0.46
C HIS A 70 -20.92 4.77 -0.17
N LEU A 71 -22.13 5.23 0.18
CA LEU A 71 -23.28 4.37 0.42
C LEU A 71 -23.85 3.76 -0.87
N THR A 72 -23.88 4.54 -1.96
CA THR A 72 -24.30 4.02 -3.26
C THR A 72 -23.28 3.00 -3.78
N LEU A 73 -21.97 3.23 -3.58
CA LEU A 73 -20.92 2.26 -3.89
C LEU A 73 -21.00 0.98 -3.03
N ILE A 74 -21.24 1.09 -1.72
CA ILE A 74 -21.42 -0.09 -0.86
C ILE A 74 -22.67 -0.86 -1.29
N SER A 75 -23.75 -0.17 -1.67
CA SER A 75 -24.99 -0.77 -2.18
C SER A 75 -24.81 -1.46 -3.52
N THR A 76 -24.04 -0.89 -4.47
CA THR A 76 -23.75 -1.55 -5.75
C THR A 76 -22.92 -2.81 -5.51
N VAL A 77 -21.87 -2.73 -4.69
CA VAL A 77 -21.01 -3.88 -4.40
C VAL A 77 -21.82 -4.98 -3.69
N LEU A 78 -22.64 -4.64 -2.68
CA LEU A 78 -23.47 -5.62 -1.96
C LEU A 78 -24.51 -6.31 -2.85
N SER A 79 -25.03 -5.60 -3.86
CA SER A 79 -26.05 -6.13 -4.77
C SER A 79 -25.45 -7.00 -5.88
N PHE A 80 -24.23 -6.70 -6.31
CA PHE A 80 -23.58 -7.36 -7.46
C PHE A 80 -22.46 -8.35 -7.11
N LEU A 81 -22.00 -8.41 -5.85
CA LEU A 81 -20.99 -9.38 -5.40
C LEU A 81 -21.44 -10.84 -5.59
N VAL A 82 -22.65 -11.18 -5.13
CA VAL A 82 -23.17 -12.54 -5.18
C VAL A 82 -23.48 -13.00 -6.62
N PRO A 83 -24.11 -12.19 -7.50
CA PRO A 83 -24.28 -12.55 -8.90
C PRO A 83 -22.94 -12.74 -9.61
N PHE A 84 -21.99 -11.83 -9.35
CA PHE A 84 -20.67 -11.90 -9.96
C PHE A 84 -19.90 -13.16 -9.53
N CYS A 85 -19.81 -13.45 -8.24
CA CYS A 85 -19.19 -14.67 -7.73
C CYS A 85 -19.89 -15.92 -8.26
N SER A 86 -21.22 -15.94 -8.31
CA SER A 86 -21.97 -17.07 -8.86
C SER A 86 -21.73 -17.28 -10.36
N ALA A 87 -21.56 -16.19 -11.13
CA ALA A 87 -21.25 -16.23 -12.55
C ALA A 87 -19.80 -16.70 -12.81
N VAL A 88 -18.84 -16.25 -12.00
CA VAL A 88 -17.43 -16.68 -12.09
C VAL A 88 -17.29 -18.16 -11.72
N ILE A 89 -17.95 -18.60 -10.65
CA ILE A 89 -17.96 -20.03 -10.25
C ILE A 89 -18.61 -20.89 -11.33
N ALA A 90 -19.71 -20.41 -11.95
CA ALA A 90 -20.35 -21.11 -13.07
C ALA A 90 -19.46 -21.18 -14.32
N LEU A 91 -18.64 -20.15 -14.58
CA LEU A 91 -17.70 -20.11 -15.69
C LEU A 91 -16.53 -21.09 -15.50
N ILE A 92 -16.10 -21.30 -14.25
CA ILE A 92 -14.90 -22.10 -13.92
C ILE A 92 -15.25 -23.57 -13.66
N SER A 93 -16.39 -23.88 -13.02
CA SER A 93 -16.64 -25.20 -12.43
C SER A 93 -17.40 -26.19 -13.30
N LEU A 94 -17.99 -25.79 -14.44
CA LEU A 94 -18.76 -26.65 -15.36
C LEU A 94 -19.67 -27.73 -14.68
N ARG A 95 -20.28 -27.46 -13.51
CA ARG A 95 -21.15 -28.40 -12.77
C ARG A 95 -22.37 -27.72 -12.13
N SER A 96 -23.36 -28.55 -11.81
CA SER A 96 -24.82 -28.34 -11.87
C SER A 96 -25.44 -27.12 -11.17
N SER A 97 -26.30 -26.49 -11.96
CA SER A 97 -27.20 -25.34 -11.80
C SER A 97 -28.05 -25.20 -10.52
N THR A 98 -28.22 -26.23 -9.70
CA THR A 98 -29.25 -26.27 -8.65
C THR A 98 -28.79 -25.80 -7.27
N GLU A 99 -27.53 -26.03 -6.88
CA GLU A 99 -27.01 -25.55 -5.58
C GLU A 99 -26.75 -24.04 -5.56
N LEU A 100 -26.37 -23.46 -6.71
CA LEU A 100 -26.16 -22.02 -6.89
C LEU A 100 -27.46 -21.22 -6.70
N LEU A 101 -28.61 -21.80 -7.08
CA LEU A 101 -29.95 -21.23 -6.92
C LEU A 101 -30.36 -21.10 -5.44
N TYR A 102 -29.98 -22.06 -4.60
CA TYR A 102 -30.30 -22.07 -3.17
C TYR A 102 -29.28 -21.32 -2.30
N SER A 103 -28.03 -21.21 -2.75
CA SER A 103 -26.94 -20.55 -2.04
C SER A 103 -27.23 -19.07 -1.69
N TRP A 104 -27.91 -18.36 -2.59
CA TRP A 104 -28.23 -16.93 -2.44
C TRP A 104 -29.12 -16.57 -1.24
N SER A 105 -29.93 -17.51 -0.74
CA SER A 105 -30.87 -17.27 0.36
C SER A 105 -30.46 -17.90 1.69
N ARG A 106 -29.30 -18.56 1.74
CA ARG A 106 -28.75 -19.07 3.01
C ARG A 106 -28.31 -17.89 3.86
N TRP A 107 -28.76 -17.88 5.11
CA TRP A 107 -28.41 -16.87 6.11
C TRP A 107 -26.88 -16.69 6.26
N ASP A 108 -26.16 -17.81 6.15
CA ASP A 108 -24.71 -17.93 6.21
C ASP A 108 -24.02 -17.09 5.12
N VAL A 109 -24.55 -17.12 3.89
CA VAL A 109 -24.01 -16.40 2.72
C VAL A 109 -24.39 -14.91 2.78
N PHE A 110 -25.59 -14.60 3.25
CA PHE A 110 -26.06 -13.21 3.41
C PHE A 110 -25.22 -12.43 4.44
N LEU A 111 -24.97 -13.02 5.60
CA LEU A 111 -24.10 -12.44 6.64
C LEU A 111 -22.68 -12.24 6.13
N LEU A 112 -22.12 -13.23 5.42
CA LEU A 112 -20.78 -13.14 4.83
C LEU A 112 -20.68 -12.01 3.80
N CYS A 113 -21.70 -11.78 2.97
CA CYS A 113 -21.69 -10.70 1.98
C CYS A 113 -21.78 -9.32 2.65
N TYR A 114 -22.55 -9.19 3.73
CA TYR A 114 -22.63 -7.95 4.51
C TYR A 114 -21.29 -7.67 5.22
N LEU A 115 -20.64 -8.69 5.77
CA LEU A 115 -19.29 -8.61 6.32
C LEU A 115 -18.25 -8.24 5.26
N LEU A 116 -18.29 -8.85 4.08
CA LEU A 116 -17.34 -8.60 2.98
C LEU A 116 -17.50 -7.18 2.41
N THR A 117 -18.71 -6.68 2.31
CA THR A 117 -18.98 -5.32 1.79
C THR A 117 -18.68 -4.24 2.82
N LEU A 118 -18.94 -4.49 4.12
CA LEU A 118 -18.49 -3.61 5.20
C LEU A 118 -16.96 -3.56 5.28
N THR A 119 -16.29 -4.72 5.25
CA THR A 119 -14.82 -4.80 5.26
C THR A 119 -14.20 -4.15 4.02
N SER A 120 -14.74 -4.42 2.84
CA SER A 120 -14.32 -3.77 1.58
C SER A 120 -14.57 -2.26 1.59
N GLY A 121 -15.71 -1.80 2.10
CA GLY A 121 -16.01 -0.37 2.27
C GLY A 121 -15.05 0.32 3.26
N ILE A 122 -14.68 -0.36 4.34
CA ILE A 122 -13.70 0.11 5.33
C ILE A 122 -12.27 0.10 4.77
N LEU A 123 -11.92 -0.89 3.94
CA LEU A 123 -10.66 -0.96 3.22
C LEU A 123 -10.58 0.15 2.17
N TRP A 124 -11.63 0.33 1.37
CA TRP A 124 -11.73 1.38 0.35
C TRP A 124 -11.67 2.79 0.96
N HIS A 125 -12.41 3.06 2.05
CA HIS A 125 -12.39 4.37 2.70
C HIS A 125 -11.00 4.77 3.23
N GLN A 126 -10.15 3.80 3.57
CA GLN A 126 -8.78 4.07 4.04
C GLN A 126 -7.71 3.97 2.95
N LEU A 127 -7.89 3.13 1.91
CA LEU A 127 -7.05 3.19 0.71
C LEU A 127 -7.33 4.46 -0.10
N SER A 128 -8.56 4.98 -0.06
CA SER A 128 -8.86 6.31 -0.56
C SER A 128 -8.10 7.29 0.34
N PRO A 129 -7.15 8.05 -0.20
CA PRO A 129 -6.39 8.97 0.62
C PRO A 129 -7.38 9.96 1.21
N HIS A 130 -7.49 10.00 2.54
CA HIS A 130 -8.00 11.19 3.21
C HIS A 130 -7.05 12.31 2.79
N SER A 131 -7.47 13.04 1.76
CA SER A 131 -6.86 14.27 1.31
C SER A 131 -7.03 15.27 2.44
N ARG A 132 -6.11 15.22 3.41
CA ARG A 132 -5.77 16.42 4.15
C ARG A 132 -5.21 17.34 3.06
N LYS A 133 -6.04 18.28 2.62
CA LYS A 133 -5.68 19.37 1.71
C LYS A 133 -4.60 20.21 2.40
N GLU A 134 -3.36 19.72 2.42
CA GLU A 134 -2.20 20.60 2.53
C GLU A 134 -2.06 21.30 1.19
N LYS A 135 -2.52 22.54 1.16
CA LYS A 135 -2.47 23.46 0.03
C LYS A 135 -1.00 23.88 -0.19
N THR A 136 -0.15 23.00 -0.71
CA THR A 136 1.11 23.35 -1.43
C THR A 136 1.85 22.07 -1.83
N ALA A 137 1.43 21.40 -2.92
CA ALA A 137 2.31 20.49 -3.64
C ALA A 137 1.73 20.22 -5.03
N VAL A 138 2.59 20.29 -6.05
CA VAL A 138 2.31 19.83 -7.42
C VAL A 138 1.80 18.38 -7.36
N THR A 139 0.85 18.02 -8.23
CA THR A 139 0.17 16.71 -8.22
C THR A 139 1.15 15.53 -8.24
N PRO A 140 1.03 14.52 -7.36
CA PRO A 140 1.97 13.38 -7.27
C PRO A 140 2.14 12.57 -8.57
N SER A 141 1.20 12.71 -9.51
CA SER A 141 1.27 12.09 -10.84
C SER A 141 2.39 12.66 -11.73
N SER A 142 2.78 13.94 -11.57
CA SER A 142 3.88 14.51 -12.36
C SER A 142 5.24 14.01 -11.90
N SER A 143 5.44 13.85 -10.59
CA SER A 143 6.70 13.36 -10.00
C SER A 143 6.91 11.89 -10.34
N LEU A 144 5.87 11.06 -10.27
CA LEU A 144 5.92 9.67 -10.74
C LEU A 144 6.25 9.56 -12.24
N ARG A 145 5.61 10.37 -13.08
CA ARG A 145 5.90 10.38 -14.52
C ARG A 145 7.36 10.76 -14.81
N ARG A 146 7.92 11.70 -14.04
CA ARG A 146 9.32 12.11 -14.15
C ARG A 146 10.28 11.00 -13.72
N LEU A 147 9.99 10.33 -12.62
CA LEU A 147 10.74 9.14 -12.20
C LEU A 147 10.74 8.07 -13.29
N ILE A 148 9.58 7.76 -13.87
CA ILE A 148 9.49 6.80 -14.99
C ILE A 148 10.31 7.28 -16.21
N THR A 149 10.33 8.58 -16.48
CA THR A 149 11.12 9.16 -17.57
C THR A 149 12.63 9.00 -17.33
N LEU A 150 13.09 9.06 -16.07
CA LEU A 150 14.50 8.78 -15.72
C LEU A 150 14.87 7.30 -15.92
N LEU A 151 13.90 6.38 -15.82
CA LEU A 151 14.09 4.94 -16.06
C LEU A 151 14.07 4.57 -17.55
N GLN A 152 13.49 5.40 -18.42
CA GLN A 152 13.36 5.19 -19.86
C GLN A 152 14.65 4.71 -20.58
N PRO A 153 15.85 5.28 -20.34
CA PRO A 153 17.07 4.81 -21.00
C PRO A 153 17.51 3.40 -20.57
N TYR A 154 16.99 2.85 -19.47
CA TYR A 154 17.34 1.55 -18.93
C TYR A 154 16.22 0.50 -19.09
N VAL A 155 15.21 0.77 -19.93
CA VAL A 155 14.03 -0.11 -20.10
C VAL A 155 14.40 -1.55 -20.46
N TYR A 156 15.42 -1.78 -21.29
CA TYR A 156 15.89 -3.14 -21.60
C TYR A 156 16.39 -3.90 -20.36
N ARG A 157 17.08 -3.22 -19.44
CA ARG A 157 17.55 -3.84 -18.19
C ARG A 157 16.39 -4.16 -17.25
N PHE A 158 15.41 -3.25 -17.16
CA PHE A 158 14.18 -3.51 -16.39
C PHE A 158 13.33 -4.63 -17.00
N LEU A 159 13.28 -4.75 -18.32
CA LEU A 159 12.62 -5.87 -18.99
C LEU A 159 13.32 -7.18 -18.64
N LEU A 160 14.66 -7.20 -18.65
CA LEU A 160 15.43 -8.36 -18.23
C LEU A 160 15.15 -8.70 -16.75
N VAL A 161 15.18 -7.72 -15.85
CA VAL A 161 14.79 -7.90 -14.43
C VAL A 161 13.38 -8.51 -14.33
N ALA A 162 12.40 -8.02 -15.10
CA ALA A 162 11.05 -8.56 -15.09
C ALA A 162 11.00 -10.02 -15.56
N VAL A 163 11.79 -10.41 -16.57
CA VAL A 163 11.87 -11.80 -17.04
C VAL A 163 12.46 -12.72 -15.96
N PHE A 164 13.58 -12.33 -15.36
CA PHE A 164 14.20 -13.12 -14.28
C PHE A 164 13.31 -13.17 -13.03
N LEU A 165 12.61 -12.08 -12.71
CA LEU A 165 11.64 -12.04 -11.62
C LEU A 165 10.47 -13.00 -11.84
N VAL A 166 9.93 -13.07 -13.05
CA VAL A 166 8.87 -14.01 -13.40
C VAL A 166 9.36 -15.45 -13.30
N LEU A 167 10.56 -15.75 -13.82
CA LEU A 167 11.15 -17.08 -13.77
C LEU A 167 11.45 -17.51 -12.31
N SER A 168 11.98 -16.60 -11.50
CA SER A 168 12.24 -16.80 -10.08
C SER A 168 10.94 -17.02 -9.32
N SER A 169 9.92 -16.18 -9.53
CA SER A 169 8.61 -16.33 -8.88
C SER A 169 7.95 -17.66 -9.26
N TRP A 170 7.99 -18.06 -10.53
CA TRP A 170 7.45 -19.33 -10.99
C TRP A 170 8.14 -20.53 -10.33
N SER A 171 9.46 -20.51 -10.27
CA SER A 171 10.25 -21.60 -9.68
C SER A 171 10.08 -21.69 -8.16
N GLU A 172 9.95 -20.55 -7.47
CA GLU A 172 9.66 -20.51 -6.03
C GLU A 172 8.29 -21.15 -5.72
N MET A 173 7.30 -20.97 -6.59
CA MET A 173 5.98 -21.59 -6.43
C MET A 173 6.00 -23.11 -6.58
N ALA A 174 7.07 -23.72 -7.10
CA ALA A 174 7.15 -25.18 -7.17
C ALA A 174 7.21 -25.82 -5.78
N LEU A 175 7.86 -25.15 -4.81
CA LEU A 175 8.17 -25.73 -3.50
C LEU A 175 6.93 -26.19 -2.72
N PRO A 176 5.85 -25.38 -2.56
CA PRO A 176 4.63 -25.85 -1.92
C PRO A 176 3.93 -26.98 -2.68
N SER A 177 3.90 -26.94 -4.02
CA SER A 177 3.25 -27.98 -4.83
C SER A 177 3.95 -29.33 -4.72
N TYR A 178 5.28 -29.37 -4.75
CA TYR A 178 6.03 -30.61 -4.55
C TYR A 178 5.87 -31.14 -3.13
N THR A 179 5.79 -30.26 -2.13
CA THR A 179 5.53 -30.64 -0.73
C THR A 179 4.16 -31.31 -0.57
N GLY A 180 3.14 -30.81 -1.26
CA GLY A 180 1.82 -31.45 -1.30
C GLY A 180 1.84 -32.83 -1.94
N ARG A 181 2.41 -32.95 -3.16
CA ARG A 181 2.51 -34.25 -3.84
C ARG A 181 3.28 -35.28 -3.01
N MET A 182 4.36 -34.84 -2.36
CA MET A 182 5.12 -35.67 -1.42
C MET A 182 4.25 -36.16 -0.26
N THR A 183 3.37 -35.31 0.27
CA THR A 183 2.43 -35.69 1.33
C THR A 183 1.45 -36.76 0.84
N ASP A 184 0.91 -36.62 -0.37
CA ASP A 184 0.00 -37.61 -0.95
C ASP A 184 0.70 -38.96 -1.20
N TRP A 185 1.93 -38.96 -1.72
CA TRP A 185 2.71 -40.19 -1.93
C TRP A 185 3.05 -40.93 -0.63
N ILE A 186 3.40 -40.18 0.43
CA ILE A 186 3.65 -40.75 1.76
C ILE A 186 2.35 -41.37 2.30
N ALA A 187 1.21 -40.71 2.13
CA ALA A 187 -0.08 -41.19 2.61
C ALA A 187 -0.53 -42.47 1.86
N ASN A 188 -0.31 -42.53 0.54
CA ASN A 188 -0.71 -43.66 -0.30
C ASN A 188 0.29 -44.83 -0.30
N LYS A 189 1.45 -44.70 0.36
CA LYS A 189 2.56 -45.68 0.35
C LYS A 189 3.03 -46.03 -1.08
N GLU A 190 3.10 -45.02 -1.94
CA GLU A 190 3.58 -45.16 -3.32
C GLU A 190 5.13 -45.29 -3.39
N ASP A 191 5.64 -45.73 -4.55
CA ASP A 191 7.03 -46.19 -4.75
C ASP A 191 8.14 -45.24 -4.22
N PRO A 192 9.18 -45.75 -3.54
CA PRO A 192 10.32 -44.96 -3.03
C PRO A 192 11.12 -44.19 -4.10
N SER A 193 11.05 -44.62 -5.36
CA SER A 193 11.74 -44.02 -6.49
C SER A 193 11.10 -42.68 -6.90
N ALA A 194 9.77 -42.58 -6.89
CA ALA A 194 9.04 -41.35 -7.18
C ALA A 194 9.37 -40.26 -6.15
N PHE A 195 9.40 -40.64 -4.87
CA PHE A 195 9.79 -39.77 -3.76
C PHE A 195 11.19 -39.18 -3.94
N THR A 196 12.18 -40.02 -4.24
CA THR A 196 13.57 -39.59 -4.42
C THR A 196 13.71 -38.65 -5.61
N SER A 197 13.06 -38.96 -6.74
CA SER A 197 13.07 -38.10 -7.93
C SER A 197 12.44 -36.72 -7.69
N ALA A 198 11.38 -36.66 -6.88
CA ALA A 198 10.73 -35.41 -6.54
C ALA A 198 11.57 -34.51 -5.62
N ILE A 199 12.28 -35.09 -4.64
CA ILE A 199 13.22 -34.33 -3.81
C ILE A 199 14.37 -33.77 -4.65
N ILE A 200 14.90 -34.56 -5.58
CA ILE A 200 15.96 -34.11 -6.50
C ILE A 200 15.43 -32.97 -7.40
N ALA A 201 14.22 -33.10 -7.94
CA ALA A 201 13.61 -32.04 -8.74
C ALA A 201 13.39 -30.76 -7.91
N MET A 202 12.88 -30.89 -6.69
CA MET A 202 12.66 -29.78 -5.76
C MET A 202 13.95 -29.07 -5.38
N SER A 203 15.03 -29.81 -5.11
CA SER A 203 16.33 -29.23 -4.76
C SER A 203 16.95 -28.50 -5.96
N LEU A 204 16.87 -29.08 -7.17
CA LEU A 204 17.33 -28.44 -8.40
C LEU A 204 16.54 -27.17 -8.72
N ILE A 205 15.21 -27.20 -8.60
CA ILE A 205 14.37 -26.02 -8.85
C ILE A 205 14.64 -24.91 -7.83
N THR A 206 14.82 -25.27 -6.55
CA THR A 206 15.13 -24.29 -5.49
C THR A 206 16.53 -23.69 -5.67
N ALA A 207 17.51 -24.50 -6.09
CA ALA A 207 18.84 -23.99 -6.44
C ALA A 207 18.78 -23.04 -7.64
N ALA A 208 18.02 -23.41 -8.69
CA ALA A 208 17.81 -22.56 -9.85
C ALA A 208 17.07 -21.26 -9.51
N SER A 209 16.07 -21.30 -8.62
CA SER A 209 15.33 -20.11 -8.18
C SER A 209 16.24 -19.14 -7.43
N ALA A 210 17.09 -19.66 -6.52
CA ALA A 210 18.04 -18.85 -5.77
C ALA A 210 19.08 -18.17 -6.67
N VAL A 211 19.60 -18.88 -7.68
CA VAL A 211 20.53 -18.28 -8.67
C VAL A 211 19.82 -17.22 -9.50
N THR A 212 18.58 -17.48 -9.92
CA THR A 212 17.78 -16.53 -10.73
C THR A 212 17.45 -15.27 -9.92
N GLU A 213 17.10 -15.41 -8.64
CA GLU A 213 16.86 -14.31 -7.70
C GLU A 213 18.12 -13.47 -7.48
N PHE A 214 19.26 -14.12 -7.22
CA PHE A 214 20.54 -13.45 -7.07
C PHE A 214 20.92 -12.64 -8.33
N VAL A 215 20.78 -13.23 -9.52
CA VAL A 215 21.07 -12.54 -10.79
C VAL A 215 20.11 -11.36 -10.99
N CYS A 216 18.82 -11.55 -10.70
CA CYS A 216 17.81 -10.49 -10.76
C CYS A 216 18.19 -9.31 -9.87
N ASP A 217 18.52 -9.57 -8.60
CA ASP A 217 18.91 -8.56 -7.62
C ASP A 217 20.21 -7.85 -7.99
N CYS A 218 21.21 -8.57 -8.50
CA CYS A 218 22.44 -7.96 -9.01
C CYS A 218 22.13 -6.98 -10.15
N ILE A 219 21.33 -7.38 -11.13
CA ILE A 219 21.01 -6.54 -12.29
C ILE A 219 20.18 -5.34 -11.86
N TYR A 220 19.22 -5.52 -10.94
CA TYR A 220 18.42 -4.44 -10.37
C TYR A 220 19.30 -3.41 -9.64
N ASN A 221 20.14 -3.86 -8.70
CA ASN A 221 20.97 -2.98 -7.89
C ASN A 221 22.01 -2.22 -8.72
N VAL A 222 22.64 -2.89 -9.71
CA VAL A 222 23.54 -2.22 -10.65
C VAL A 222 22.79 -1.20 -11.50
N THR A 223 21.57 -1.53 -11.95
CA THR A 223 20.75 -0.61 -12.75
C THR A 223 20.38 0.65 -11.96
N MET A 224 19.93 0.46 -10.71
CA MET A 224 19.58 1.56 -9.82
C MET A 224 20.78 2.41 -9.42
N SER A 225 21.96 1.81 -9.21
CA SER A 225 23.19 2.56 -8.94
C SER A 225 23.57 3.50 -10.09
N MET A 226 23.44 3.07 -11.35
CA MET A 226 23.71 3.99 -12.48
C MET A 226 22.69 5.12 -12.58
N ILE A 227 21.41 4.83 -12.32
CA ILE A 227 20.35 5.85 -12.30
C ILE A 227 20.65 6.89 -11.22
N HIS A 228 21.08 6.43 -10.05
CA HIS A 228 21.47 7.27 -8.94
C HIS A 228 22.63 8.22 -9.33
N ILE A 229 23.74 7.68 -9.85
CA ILE A 229 24.90 8.46 -10.30
C ILE A 229 24.50 9.47 -11.39
N ARG A 230 23.67 9.05 -12.35
CA ARG A 230 23.19 9.93 -13.43
C ARG A 230 22.35 11.08 -12.90
N THR A 231 21.44 10.81 -11.95
CA THR A 231 20.57 11.80 -11.34
C THR A 231 21.39 12.81 -10.55
N GLN A 232 22.35 12.35 -9.75
CA GLN A 232 23.27 13.21 -9.01
C GLN A 232 24.10 14.10 -9.94
N GLY A 233 24.60 13.54 -11.05
CA GLY A 233 25.33 14.31 -12.07
C GLY A 233 24.46 15.37 -12.77
N GLN A 234 23.18 15.07 -13.05
CA GLN A 234 22.24 16.03 -13.62
C GLN A 234 21.86 17.15 -12.63
N LEU A 235 21.67 16.80 -11.36
CA LEU A 235 21.42 17.76 -10.29
C LEU A 235 22.60 18.73 -10.14
N LEU A 236 23.82 18.20 -10.04
CA LEU A 236 25.02 19.03 -9.93
C LEU A 236 25.18 19.97 -11.13
N ARG A 237 24.98 19.47 -12.36
CA ARG A 237 25.00 20.30 -13.58
C ARG A 237 23.93 21.39 -13.58
N SER A 238 22.78 21.15 -12.98
CA SER A 238 21.69 22.11 -12.92
C SER A 238 21.97 23.19 -11.88
N ILE A 239 22.58 22.83 -10.75
CA ILE A 239 23.01 23.76 -9.70
C ILE A 239 24.15 24.66 -10.19
N LEU A 240 25.15 24.11 -10.88
CA LEU A 240 26.26 24.90 -11.43
C LEU A 240 25.84 25.94 -12.47
N LYS A 241 24.63 25.82 -13.04
CA LYS A 241 24.07 26.80 -14.00
C LYS A 241 23.31 27.95 -13.32
N GLN A 242 23.05 27.87 -12.01
CA GLN A 242 22.28 28.88 -11.29
C GLN A 242 23.07 30.19 -11.13
N GLU A 243 22.36 31.29 -10.95
CA GLU A 243 22.96 32.60 -10.72
C GLU A 243 23.65 32.71 -9.35
N MET A 244 24.59 33.66 -9.22
CA MET A 244 25.32 33.88 -7.96
C MET A 244 24.40 34.18 -6.77
N ALA A 245 23.26 34.84 -7.01
CA ALA A 245 22.26 35.13 -5.98
C ALA A 245 21.73 33.86 -5.28
N PHE A 246 21.65 32.73 -5.99
CA PHE A 246 21.30 31.45 -5.40
C PHE A 246 22.36 30.99 -4.41
N PHE A 247 23.64 31.07 -4.79
CA PHE A 247 24.77 30.70 -3.94
C PHE A 247 24.98 31.66 -2.77
N ASP A 248 24.60 32.93 -2.90
CA ASP A 248 24.64 33.89 -1.79
C ASP A 248 23.53 33.61 -0.75
N SER A 249 22.42 33.00 -1.17
CA SER A 249 21.28 32.69 -0.31
C SER A 249 21.40 31.37 0.46
N MET A 250 22.29 30.47 0.04
CA MET A 250 22.46 29.13 0.63
C MET A 250 23.91 28.89 0.99
N SER A 251 24.20 28.30 2.15
CA SER A 251 25.59 27.96 2.48
C SER A 251 26.11 26.83 1.59
N ALA A 252 27.42 26.81 1.32
CA ALA A 252 28.04 25.73 0.56
C ALA A 252 27.83 24.34 1.22
N GLY A 253 27.71 24.32 2.55
CA GLY A 253 27.38 23.12 3.33
C GLY A 253 25.95 22.63 3.06
N ASP A 254 24.97 23.53 3.03
CA ASP A 254 23.58 23.19 2.73
C ASP A 254 23.44 22.67 1.30
N ILE A 255 24.06 23.33 0.33
CA ILE A 255 24.06 22.89 -1.07
C ILE A 255 24.67 21.49 -1.18
N THR A 256 25.83 21.27 -0.53
CA THR A 256 26.48 19.95 -0.57
C THR A 256 25.58 18.89 0.05
N SER A 257 25.01 19.14 1.23
CA SER A 257 24.10 18.22 1.92
C SER A 257 22.85 17.88 1.09
N HIS A 258 22.24 18.87 0.44
CA HIS A 258 21.09 18.65 -0.45
C HIS A 258 21.46 17.84 -1.70
N VAL A 259 22.64 18.06 -2.27
CA VAL A 259 23.10 17.37 -3.48
C VAL A 259 23.57 15.95 -3.21
N THR A 260 24.21 15.70 -2.08
CA THR A 260 24.75 14.39 -1.72
C THR A 260 23.77 13.64 -0.83
N THR A 261 23.65 14.04 0.43
CA THR A 261 22.90 13.30 1.46
C THR A 261 21.42 13.15 1.11
N ASP A 262 20.71 14.24 0.84
CA ASP A 262 19.27 14.17 0.59
C ASP A 262 18.95 13.40 -0.71
N THR A 263 19.79 13.55 -1.73
CA THR A 263 19.61 12.87 -3.02
C THR A 263 19.91 11.38 -2.91
N ILE A 264 20.98 10.99 -2.19
CA ILE A 264 21.30 9.58 -1.89
C ILE A 264 20.17 8.97 -1.08
N THR A 265 19.79 9.54 0.05
CA THR A 265 18.79 8.95 0.94
C THR A 265 17.43 8.79 0.24
N VAL A 266 16.98 9.78 -0.53
CA VAL A 266 15.71 9.68 -1.26
C VAL A 266 15.80 8.66 -2.41
N SER A 267 16.88 8.67 -3.19
CA SER A 267 17.04 7.75 -4.31
C SER A 267 17.21 6.31 -3.85
N GLU A 268 17.96 6.08 -2.79
CA GLU A 268 18.19 4.75 -2.21
C GLU A 268 16.90 4.22 -1.56
N SER A 269 16.21 5.05 -0.78
CA SER A 269 14.91 4.70 -0.21
C SER A 269 13.90 4.34 -1.30
N LEU A 270 13.78 5.19 -2.33
CA LEU A 270 12.87 4.93 -3.44
C LEU A 270 13.24 3.64 -4.20
N SER A 271 14.53 3.43 -4.47
CA SER A 271 15.03 2.22 -5.13
C SER A 271 14.71 0.96 -4.32
N HIS A 272 14.95 1.00 -3.01
CA HIS A 272 14.66 -0.12 -2.12
C HIS A 272 13.16 -0.44 -2.08
N GLN A 273 12.32 0.57 -1.84
CA GLN A 273 10.87 0.37 -1.77
C GLN A 273 10.27 -0.08 -3.11
N LEU A 274 10.78 0.43 -4.24
CA LEU A 274 10.33 0.00 -5.56
C LEU A 274 10.72 -1.46 -5.87
N SER A 275 11.91 -1.89 -5.40
CA SER A 275 12.35 -3.28 -5.53
C SER A 275 11.39 -4.20 -4.82
N LEU A 276 11.14 -3.93 -3.53
CA LEU A 276 10.24 -4.73 -2.71
C LEU A 276 8.82 -4.73 -3.29
N LEU A 277 8.33 -3.57 -3.73
CA LEU A 277 7.03 -3.48 -4.38
C LEU A 277 6.93 -4.41 -5.60
N MET A 278 7.93 -4.38 -6.49
CA MET A 278 7.96 -5.22 -7.69
C MET A 278 8.01 -6.71 -7.34
N TRP A 279 8.88 -7.10 -6.41
CA TRP A 279 9.03 -8.48 -5.93
C TRP A 279 7.75 -9.04 -5.32
N TYR A 280 7.20 -8.34 -4.32
CA TYR A 280 6.02 -8.81 -3.62
C TYR A 280 4.75 -8.71 -4.48
N PHE A 281 4.68 -7.77 -5.42
CA PHE A 281 3.57 -7.69 -6.37
C PHE A 281 3.54 -8.93 -7.26
N MET A 282 4.69 -9.32 -7.84
CA MET A 282 4.76 -10.54 -8.65
C MET A 282 4.46 -11.79 -7.82
N ARG A 283 5.01 -11.90 -6.61
CA ARG A 283 4.68 -13.02 -5.71
C ARG A 283 3.19 -13.12 -5.43
N VAL A 284 2.50 -12.01 -5.12
CA VAL A 284 1.04 -12.01 -4.91
C VAL A 284 0.29 -12.46 -6.16
N VAL A 285 0.68 -12.04 -7.35
CA VAL A 285 0.06 -12.46 -8.61
C VAL A 285 0.21 -13.97 -8.82
N PHE A 286 1.42 -14.51 -8.68
CA PHE A 286 1.67 -15.95 -8.85
C PHE A 286 0.99 -16.78 -7.76
N LEU A 287 1.09 -16.38 -6.48
CA LEU A 287 0.42 -17.06 -5.38
C LEU A 287 -1.09 -17.11 -5.57
N SER A 288 -1.71 -16.00 -5.98
CA SER A 288 -3.13 -15.95 -6.30
C SER A 288 -3.48 -16.93 -7.41
N PHE A 289 -2.68 -16.97 -8.48
CA PHE A 289 -2.89 -17.86 -9.60
C PHE A 289 -2.84 -19.34 -9.17
N TYR A 290 -1.81 -19.76 -8.44
CA TYR A 290 -1.67 -21.15 -7.96
C TYR A 290 -2.75 -21.54 -6.95
N MET A 291 -3.14 -20.65 -6.05
CA MET A 291 -4.25 -20.90 -5.11
C MET A 291 -5.58 -21.13 -5.84
N ILE A 292 -5.88 -20.30 -6.86
CA ILE A 292 -7.08 -20.44 -7.69
C ILE A 292 -7.06 -21.77 -8.45
N MET A 293 -5.91 -22.16 -9.01
CA MET A 293 -5.76 -23.43 -9.73
C MET A 293 -5.98 -24.66 -8.83
N LEU A 294 -5.52 -24.61 -7.57
CA LEU A 294 -5.73 -25.67 -6.58
C LEU A 294 -7.20 -25.80 -6.17
N SER A 295 -7.78 -24.73 -5.64
CA SER A 295 -9.17 -24.73 -5.21
C SER A 295 -9.74 -23.32 -5.24
N PRO A 296 -10.61 -23.01 -6.21
CA PRO A 296 -11.30 -21.73 -6.26
C PRO A 296 -12.15 -21.49 -5.01
N LYS A 297 -12.78 -22.54 -4.46
CA LYS A 297 -13.62 -22.47 -3.25
C LYS A 297 -12.80 -22.05 -2.03
N LEU A 298 -11.64 -22.67 -1.82
CA LEU A 298 -10.78 -22.39 -0.68
C LEU A 298 -10.09 -21.01 -0.81
N THR A 299 -9.75 -20.60 -2.03
CA THR A 299 -9.19 -19.27 -2.31
C THR A 299 -10.18 -18.16 -1.99
N PHE A 300 -11.42 -18.28 -2.48
CA PHE A 300 -12.44 -17.27 -2.21
C PHE A 300 -12.78 -17.18 -0.72
N PHE A 301 -12.89 -18.32 -0.03
CA PHE A 301 -13.04 -18.37 1.42
C PHE A 301 -11.89 -17.67 2.15
N THR A 302 -10.65 -17.89 1.71
CA THR A 302 -9.45 -17.29 2.28
C THR A 302 -9.44 -15.77 2.13
N ILE A 303 -9.72 -15.25 0.92
CA ILE A 303 -9.79 -13.80 0.66
C ILE A 303 -10.87 -13.16 1.54
N LEU A 304 -12.04 -13.79 1.62
CA LEU A 304 -13.15 -13.33 2.45
C LEU A 304 -12.79 -13.30 3.94
N CYS A 305 -12.21 -14.38 4.47
CA CYS A 305 -11.76 -14.43 5.86
C CYS A 305 -10.67 -13.39 6.13
N LEU A 306 -9.71 -13.20 5.22
CA LEU A 306 -8.68 -12.19 5.35
C LEU A 306 -9.28 -10.78 5.46
N CYS A 307 -10.26 -10.44 4.61
CA CYS A 307 -10.95 -9.15 4.68
C CYS A 307 -11.65 -8.92 6.03
N VAL A 308 -12.32 -9.95 6.57
CA VAL A 308 -13.02 -9.89 7.87
C VAL A 308 -12.05 -9.76 9.03
N ILE A 309 -11.05 -10.63 9.06
CA ILE A 309 -10.10 -10.75 10.16
C ILE A 309 -9.17 -9.52 10.24
N ALA A 310 -8.88 -8.88 9.10
CA ALA A 310 -8.08 -7.66 9.03
C ALA A 310 -8.72 -6.43 9.71
N ILE A 311 -10.01 -6.46 10.08
CA ILE A 311 -10.64 -5.34 10.81
C ILE A 311 -10.02 -5.17 12.20
N VAL A 312 -9.77 -6.27 12.91
CA VAL A 312 -9.36 -6.22 14.32
C VAL A 312 -7.98 -5.56 14.47
N PRO A 313 -6.92 -5.99 13.75
CA PRO A 313 -5.62 -5.32 13.78
C PRO A 313 -5.67 -3.87 13.32
N LYS A 314 -6.59 -3.54 12.42
CA LYS A 314 -6.76 -2.18 11.90
C LYS A 314 -7.31 -1.23 12.95
N LEU A 315 -8.33 -1.64 13.72
CA LEU A 315 -8.89 -0.80 14.78
C LEU A 315 -7.83 -0.50 15.85
N THR A 316 -7.08 -1.50 16.29
CA THR A 316 -6.01 -1.33 17.28
C THR A 316 -4.82 -0.56 16.69
N GLY A 317 -4.47 -0.80 15.42
CA GLY A 317 -3.40 -0.11 14.70
C GLY A 317 -3.64 1.39 14.57
N THR A 318 -4.86 1.85 14.25
CA THR A 318 -5.16 3.29 14.18
C THR A 318 -4.98 4.01 15.52
N PHE A 319 -5.28 3.32 16.63
CA PHE A 319 -5.04 3.88 17.96
C PHE A 319 -3.54 3.96 18.28
N TYR A 320 -2.78 2.91 17.92
CA TYR A 320 -1.32 2.90 18.04
C TYR A 320 -0.66 4.02 17.24
N GLU A 321 -1.00 4.17 15.95
CA GLU A 321 -0.48 5.25 15.09
C GLU A 321 -0.78 6.64 15.67
N GLY A 322 -1.99 6.84 16.17
CA GLY A 322 -2.38 8.10 16.83
C GLY A 322 -1.56 8.40 18.09
N MET A 323 -1.15 7.37 18.83
CA MET A 323 -0.29 7.56 20.01
C MET A 323 1.17 7.77 19.64
N ALA A 324 1.68 7.06 18.63
CA ALA A 324 3.03 7.25 18.11
C ALA A 324 3.25 8.70 17.64
N VAL A 325 2.24 9.32 17.00
CA VAL A 325 2.30 10.74 16.62
C VAL A 325 2.40 11.65 17.85
N ARG A 326 1.63 11.39 18.91
CA ARG A 326 1.67 12.19 20.15
C ARG A 326 3.01 12.06 20.87
N VAL A 327 3.59 10.86 20.89
CA VAL A 327 4.93 10.61 21.42
C VAL A 327 5.96 11.41 20.63
N GLN A 328 5.91 11.38 19.30
CA GLN A 328 6.81 12.14 18.45
C GLN A 328 6.68 13.66 18.66
N GLU A 329 5.46 14.17 18.81
CA GLU A 329 5.20 15.58 19.13
C GLU A 329 5.76 15.97 20.51
N SER A 330 5.60 15.11 21.52
CA SER A 330 6.14 15.34 22.86
C SER A 330 7.67 15.35 22.85
N PHE A 331 8.29 14.40 22.14
CA PHE A 331 9.73 14.33 21.95
C PHE A 331 10.26 15.56 21.21
N SER A 332 9.53 16.06 20.21
CA SER A 332 9.90 17.30 19.51
C SER A 332 9.90 18.52 20.44
N LYS A 333 8.99 18.59 21.42
CA LYS A 333 8.98 19.68 22.43
C LYS A 333 10.18 19.58 23.37
N ALA A 334 10.59 18.36 23.76
CA ALA A 334 11.81 18.17 24.55
C ALA A 334 13.04 18.62 23.75
N ASN A 335 13.15 18.23 22.48
CA ASN A 335 14.23 18.67 21.60
C ASN A 335 14.24 20.19 21.40
N GLN A 336 13.07 20.84 21.34
CA GLN A 336 13.00 22.28 21.24
C GLN A 336 13.59 22.98 22.46
N VAL A 337 13.37 22.46 23.67
CA VAL A 337 14.01 22.96 24.90
C VAL A 337 15.53 22.86 24.76
N ALA A 338 16.06 21.69 24.39
CA ALA A 338 17.51 21.50 24.21
C ALA A 338 18.10 22.46 23.15
N LEU A 339 17.42 22.64 22.01
CA LEU A 339 17.84 23.57 20.96
C LEU A 339 17.87 25.02 21.45
N GLU A 340 16.86 25.45 22.21
CA GLU A 340 16.81 26.79 22.81
C GLU A 340 17.94 27.00 23.83
N THR A 341 18.18 26.01 24.69
CA THR A 341 19.25 26.05 25.70
C THR A 341 20.63 26.12 25.05
N PHE A 342 20.91 25.29 24.03
CA PHE A 342 22.22 25.28 23.36
C PHE A 342 22.46 26.52 22.49
N SER A 343 21.44 27.00 21.77
CA SER A 343 21.56 28.23 20.97
C SER A 343 21.79 29.47 21.84
N ASN A 344 21.25 29.48 23.06
CA ASN A 344 21.37 30.59 24.01
C ASN A 344 22.29 30.27 25.20
N MET A 345 23.29 29.40 25.02
CA MET A 345 24.16 28.94 26.10
C MET A 345 24.85 30.07 26.87
N LYS A 346 25.19 31.17 26.18
CA LYS A 346 25.76 32.37 26.83
C LYS A 346 24.80 33.00 27.82
N THR A 347 23.51 33.08 27.47
CA THR A 347 22.46 33.60 28.35
C THR A 347 22.26 32.69 29.55
N VAL A 348 22.15 31.38 29.34
CA VAL A 348 21.99 30.40 30.43
C VAL A 348 23.15 30.48 31.43
N ARG A 349 24.40 30.55 30.94
CA ARG A 349 25.59 30.74 31.78
C ARG A 349 25.62 32.09 32.51
N SER A 350 25.16 33.16 31.87
CA SER A 350 25.11 34.50 32.50
C SER A 350 24.16 34.57 33.69
N PHE A 351 23.10 33.75 33.69
CA PHE A 351 22.14 33.63 34.79
C PHE A 351 22.42 32.43 35.71
N ALA A 352 23.48 31.65 35.47
CA ALA A 352 23.83 30.44 36.23
C ALA A 352 22.65 29.46 36.43
N ASN A 353 21.81 29.28 35.39
CA ASN A 353 20.59 28.47 35.43
C ASN A 353 20.70 27.14 34.67
N GLU A 354 21.88 26.52 34.65
CA GLU A 354 22.11 25.26 33.94
C GLU A 354 21.26 24.13 34.52
N GLU A 355 21.19 24.04 35.85
CA GLU A 355 20.39 23.03 36.56
C GLU A 355 18.88 23.20 36.30
N GLY A 356 18.40 24.45 36.24
CA GLY A 356 17.00 24.73 35.93
C GLY A 356 16.62 24.33 34.50
N GLU A 357 17.51 24.54 33.54
CA GLU A 357 17.32 24.08 32.16
C GLU A 357 17.39 22.54 32.05
N CYS A 358 18.28 21.88 32.79
CA CYS A 358 18.31 20.41 32.91
C CYS A 358 16.98 19.87 33.44
N GLN A 359 16.46 20.42 34.54
CA GLN A 359 15.18 20.01 35.11
C GLN A 359 14.01 20.28 34.14
N ARG A 360 14.03 21.41 33.42
CA ARG A 360 13.03 21.73 32.39
C ARG A 360 13.02 20.67 31.28
N TYR A 361 14.18 20.21 30.85
CA TYR A 361 14.30 19.13 29.86
C TYR A 361 13.85 17.78 30.41
N GLU A 362 14.25 17.42 31.64
CA GLU A 362 13.83 16.19 32.31
C GLU A 362 12.31 16.11 32.49
N GLN A 363 11.65 17.22 32.83
CA GLN A 363 10.18 17.28 32.93
C GLN A 363 9.51 16.94 31.59
N ARG A 364 10.02 17.49 30.47
CA ARG A 364 9.49 17.18 29.12
C ARG A 364 9.75 15.72 28.72
N LEU A 365 10.88 15.16 29.13
CA LEU A 365 11.15 13.73 28.93
C LEU A 365 10.21 12.87 29.78
N HIS A 366 9.86 13.29 30.99
CA HIS A 366 8.91 12.57 31.83
C HIS A 366 7.51 12.54 31.21
N ASP A 367 7.03 13.66 30.66
CA ASP A 367 5.77 13.71 29.89
C ASP A 367 5.80 12.72 28.72
N THR A 368 6.92 12.69 27.99
CA THR A 368 7.14 11.76 26.86
C THR A 368 7.15 10.31 27.33
N TYR A 369 7.74 10.03 28.49
CA TYR A 369 7.76 8.70 29.10
C TYR A 369 6.36 8.19 29.46
N GLN A 370 5.47 9.05 29.97
CA GLN A 370 4.09 8.65 30.27
C GLN A 370 3.31 8.30 28.99
N LEU A 371 3.52 9.05 27.90
CA LEU A 371 2.94 8.74 26.59
C LEU A 371 3.51 7.43 26.03
N ASN A 372 4.83 7.24 26.10
CA ASN A 372 5.51 6.01 25.67
C ASN A 372 4.96 4.75 26.36
N LYS A 373 4.60 4.82 27.65
CA LYS A 373 3.95 3.68 28.33
C LYS A 373 2.63 3.30 27.68
N THR A 374 1.79 4.30 27.38
CA THR A 374 0.51 4.06 26.73
C THR A 374 0.68 3.58 25.28
N GLU A 375 1.69 4.09 24.57
CA GLU A 375 2.07 3.64 23.23
C GLU A 375 2.54 2.18 23.26
N ALA A 376 3.39 1.80 24.21
CA ALA A 376 3.90 0.44 24.35
C ALA A 376 2.77 -0.58 24.63
N LEU A 377 1.79 -0.19 25.45
CA LEU A 377 0.58 -1.00 25.66
C LEU A 377 -0.26 -1.11 24.38
N ALA A 378 -0.47 0.00 23.68
CA ALA A 378 -1.20 0.01 22.40
C ALA A 378 -0.51 -0.86 21.33
N TYR A 379 0.82 -0.79 21.25
CA TYR A 379 1.64 -1.65 20.40
C TYR A 379 1.46 -3.13 20.76
N GLY A 380 1.56 -3.47 22.06
CA GLY A 380 1.35 -4.83 22.55
C GLY A 380 -0.03 -5.38 22.19
N CYS A 381 -1.09 -4.60 22.41
CA CYS A 381 -2.45 -4.96 22.01
C CYS A 381 -2.57 -5.18 20.50
N THR A 382 -1.92 -4.34 19.69
CA THR A 382 -1.94 -4.45 18.23
C THR A 382 -1.20 -5.70 17.75
N ALA A 383 -0.02 -5.98 18.30
CA ALA A 383 0.77 -7.17 17.97
C ALA A 383 0.04 -8.48 18.32
N VAL A 384 -0.61 -8.54 19.48
CA VAL A 384 -1.43 -9.68 19.89
C VAL A 384 -2.65 -9.81 18.98
N ALA A 385 -3.35 -8.71 18.68
CA ALA A 385 -4.48 -8.71 17.76
C ALA A 385 -4.09 -9.27 16.38
N THR A 386 -2.99 -8.80 15.78
CA THR A 386 -2.48 -9.29 14.50
C THR A 386 -2.15 -10.77 14.56
N SER A 387 -1.37 -11.20 15.56
CA SER A 387 -0.93 -12.60 15.69
C SER A 387 -2.11 -13.56 15.91
N PHE A 388 -3.04 -13.19 16.79
CA PHE A 388 -4.24 -13.97 17.06
C PHE A 388 -5.14 -14.07 15.82
N SER A 389 -5.32 -12.96 15.10
CA SER A 389 -6.11 -12.91 13.87
C SER A 389 -5.55 -13.85 12.80
N GLY A 390 -4.21 -13.89 12.64
CA GLY A 390 -3.54 -14.81 11.73
C GLY A 390 -3.68 -16.28 12.13
N LEU A 391 -3.66 -16.59 13.43
CA LEU A 391 -3.89 -17.96 13.92
C LEU A 391 -5.33 -18.42 13.67
N VAL A 392 -6.32 -17.56 13.94
CA VAL A 392 -7.73 -17.84 13.66
C VAL A 392 -7.94 -18.11 12.17
N LEU A 393 -7.31 -17.33 11.29
CA LEU A 393 -7.38 -17.55 9.84
C LEU A 393 -6.84 -18.94 9.46
N LYS A 394 -5.68 -19.34 9.99
CA LYS A 394 -5.09 -20.67 9.75
C LYS A 394 -6.02 -21.80 10.18
N VAL A 395 -6.60 -21.69 11.39
CA VAL A 395 -7.55 -22.68 11.91
C VAL A 395 -8.83 -22.75 11.06
N ALA A 396 -9.35 -21.59 10.63
CA ALA A 396 -10.53 -21.54 9.78
C ALA A 396 -10.29 -22.21 8.41
N ILE A 397 -9.13 -21.96 7.80
CA ILE A 397 -8.73 -22.62 6.54
C ILE A 397 -8.57 -24.12 6.74
N LEU A 398 -7.93 -24.56 7.84
CA LEU A 398 -7.74 -25.98 8.11
C LEU A 398 -9.08 -26.70 8.36
N TYR A 399 -10.01 -26.06 9.08
CA TYR A 399 -11.34 -26.59 9.32
C TYR A 399 -12.15 -26.73 8.01
N PHE A 400 -12.20 -25.66 7.21
CA PHE A 400 -12.96 -25.68 5.96
C PHE A 400 -12.30 -26.58 4.92
N GLY A 401 -10.99 -26.45 4.73
CA GLY A 401 -10.19 -27.30 3.83
C GLY A 401 -10.23 -28.78 4.23
N GLY A 402 -10.18 -29.09 5.53
CA GLY A 402 -10.35 -30.45 6.03
C GLY A 402 -11.71 -31.04 5.67
N ARG A 403 -12.79 -30.24 5.69
CA ARG A 403 -14.11 -30.67 5.21
C ARG A 403 -14.13 -30.95 3.70
N LEU A 404 -13.40 -30.19 2.90
CA LEU A 404 -13.26 -30.46 1.46
C LEU A 404 -12.51 -31.76 1.21
N VAL A 405 -11.48 -32.05 2.01
CA VAL A 405 -10.76 -33.33 1.95
C VAL A 405 -11.66 -34.49 2.32
N THR A 406 -12.46 -34.38 3.40
CA THR A 406 -13.41 -35.45 3.77
C THR A 406 -14.50 -35.67 2.73
N ASN A 407 -14.83 -34.65 1.94
CA ASN A 407 -15.80 -34.74 0.85
C ASN A 407 -15.18 -35.28 -0.46
N GLY A 408 -13.86 -35.52 -0.50
CA GLY A 408 -13.13 -35.98 -1.68
C GLY A 408 -12.99 -34.93 -2.79
N GLU A 409 -13.19 -33.64 -2.49
CA GLU A 409 -13.04 -32.56 -3.47
C GLU A 409 -11.58 -32.12 -3.66
N VAL A 410 -10.74 -32.32 -2.65
CA VAL A 410 -9.33 -31.89 -2.58
C VAL A 410 -8.52 -32.99 -1.87
N SER A 411 -7.29 -33.28 -2.30
CA SER A 411 -6.42 -34.24 -1.62
C SER A 411 -5.81 -33.68 -0.33
N GLY A 412 -5.25 -34.55 0.52
CA GLY A 412 -4.52 -34.12 1.72
C GLY A 412 -3.30 -33.26 1.37
N GLY A 413 -2.57 -33.64 0.33
CA GLY A 413 -1.42 -32.92 -0.19
C GLY A 413 -1.77 -31.60 -0.86
N GLU A 414 -2.90 -31.51 -1.56
CA GLU A 414 -3.41 -30.25 -2.11
C GLU A 414 -3.77 -29.26 -1.00
N LEU A 415 -4.36 -29.74 0.11
CA LEU A 415 -4.62 -28.91 1.29
C LEU A 415 -3.31 -28.39 1.92
N VAL A 416 -2.29 -29.25 2.05
CA VAL A 416 -0.97 -28.84 2.56
C VAL A 416 -0.34 -27.78 1.64
N SER A 417 -0.35 -28.00 0.33
CA SER A 417 0.14 -27.02 -0.66
C SER A 417 -0.59 -25.69 -0.52
N PHE A 418 -1.92 -25.74 -0.39
CA PHE A 418 -2.75 -24.55 -0.26
C PHE A 418 -2.41 -23.75 1.00
N VAL A 419 -2.25 -24.42 2.15
CA VAL A 419 -1.87 -23.76 3.41
C VAL A 419 -0.51 -23.09 3.28
N LEU A 420 0.46 -23.75 2.64
CA LEU A 420 1.80 -23.17 2.39
C LEU A 420 1.73 -21.94 1.47
N TYR A 421 1.00 -22.01 0.35
CA TYR A 421 0.78 -20.86 -0.51
C TYR A 421 0.09 -19.72 0.23
N GLN A 422 -0.90 -20.03 1.07
CA GLN A 422 -1.63 -19.01 1.81
C GLN A 422 -0.78 -18.30 2.87
N LEU A 423 0.14 -19.01 3.53
CA LEU A 423 1.09 -18.39 4.45
C LEU A 423 1.98 -17.36 3.73
N GLN A 424 2.49 -17.73 2.55
CA GLN A 424 3.29 -16.82 1.72
C GLN A 424 2.46 -15.66 1.18
N PHE A 425 1.21 -15.91 0.76
CA PHE A 425 0.30 -14.89 0.24
C PHE A 425 -0.03 -13.84 1.30
N SER A 426 -0.35 -14.27 2.53
CA SER A 426 -0.66 -13.36 3.64
C SER A 426 0.53 -12.42 3.95
N SER A 427 1.74 -12.99 4.02
CA SER A 427 2.97 -12.22 4.24
C SER A 427 3.24 -11.24 3.09
N ALA A 428 3.09 -11.68 1.85
CA ALA A 428 3.33 -10.83 0.68
C ALA A 428 2.34 -9.66 0.59
N VAL A 429 1.05 -9.89 0.91
CA VAL A 429 0.03 -8.84 0.98
C VAL A 429 0.33 -7.85 2.11
N GLU A 430 0.73 -8.32 3.29
CA GLU A 430 1.10 -7.45 4.41
C GLU A 430 2.26 -6.52 4.04
N VAL A 431 3.31 -7.06 3.41
CA VAL A 431 4.43 -6.25 2.93
C VAL A 431 3.97 -5.23 1.89
N LEU A 432 3.18 -5.62 0.89
CA LEU A 432 2.67 -4.68 -0.12
C LEU A 432 1.87 -3.52 0.48
N LEU A 433 1.01 -3.82 1.46
CA LEU A 433 0.21 -2.80 2.15
C LEU A 433 1.09 -1.80 2.92
N ARG A 434 2.18 -2.28 3.54
CA ARG A 434 3.17 -1.42 4.23
C ARG A 434 4.01 -0.60 3.25
N MET A 435 4.30 -1.13 2.06
CA MET A 435 5.16 -0.47 1.07
C MET A 435 4.49 0.72 0.38
N TYR A 436 3.18 0.67 0.15
CA TYR A 436 2.45 1.75 -0.53
C TYR A 436 2.67 3.16 0.07
N PRO A 437 2.47 3.39 1.40
CA PRO A 437 2.72 4.70 1.99
C PRO A 437 4.19 5.11 1.92
N GLU A 438 5.13 4.16 2.07
CA GLU A 438 6.57 4.44 1.98
C GLU A 438 7.00 4.87 0.58
N VAL A 439 6.50 4.22 -0.47
CA VAL A 439 6.73 4.65 -1.86
C VAL A 439 6.16 6.04 -2.09
N ARG A 440 4.95 6.34 -1.61
CA ARG A 440 4.36 7.69 -1.72
C ARG A 440 5.19 8.74 -0.99
N LYS A 441 5.69 8.42 0.20
CA LYS A 441 6.58 9.29 0.98
C LYS A 441 7.88 9.55 0.23
N ALA A 442 8.52 8.51 -0.31
CA ALA A 442 9.74 8.63 -1.09
C ALA A 442 9.54 9.48 -2.37
N VAL A 443 8.43 9.27 -3.08
CA VAL A 443 8.05 10.11 -4.23
C VAL A 443 7.86 11.57 -3.80
N GLY A 444 7.19 11.82 -2.68
CA GLY A 444 7.00 13.18 -2.14
C GLY A 444 8.32 13.86 -1.79
N SER A 445 9.26 13.13 -1.18
CA SER A 445 10.59 13.65 -0.88
C SER A 445 11.42 13.95 -2.14
N SER A 446 11.22 13.19 -3.22
CA SER A 446 11.90 13.43 -4.50
C SER A 446 11.51 14.74 -5.18
N GLU A 447 10.36 15.32 -4.82
CA GLU A 447 9.86 16.55 -5.44
C GLU A 447 10.82 17.72 -5.25
N LYS A 448 11.47 17.85 -4.09
CA LYS A 448 12.48 18.89 -3.86
C LYS A 448 13.68 18.76 -4.80
N ILE A 449 14.11 17.54 -5.09
CA ILE A 449 15.21 17.28 -6.03
C ILE A 449 14.81 17.73 -7.44
N PHE A 450 13.59 17.42 -7.86
CA PHE A 450 13.06 17.89 -9.14
C PHE A 450 12.90 19.41 -9.19
N GLN A 451 12.53 20.07 -8.09
CA GLN A 451 12.49 21.54 -8.01
C GLN A 451 13.87 22.17 -8.27
N TYR A 452 14.94 21.60 -7.71
CA TYR A 452 16.32 22.06 -7.98
C TYR A 452 16.76 21.81 -9.43
N MET A 453 16.41 20.65 -10.01
CA MET A 453 16.75 20.33 -11.40
C MET A 453 16.00 21.20 -12.41
N ASP A 454 14.75 21.56 -12.13
CA ASP A 454 13.90 22.35 -13.03
C ASP A 454 14.06 23.86 -12.85
N ARG A 455 14.74 24.31 -11.79
CA ARG A 455 14.98 25.73 -11.53
C ARG A 455 15.73 26.33 -12.72
N LYS A 456 15.06 27.23 -13.44
CA LYS A 456 15.69 28.00 -14.51
C LYS A 456 16.52 29.12 -13.90
N PRO A 457 17.79 29.28 -14.30
CA PRO A 457 18.61 30.37 -13.82
C PRO A 457 18.00 31.71 -14.21
N GLN A 458 18.11 32.70 -13.33
CA GLN A 458 17.62 34.05 -13.61
C GLN A 458 18.52 34.82 -14.59
N SER A 459 19.78 34.38 -14.73
CA SER A 459 20.72 34.94 -15.70
C SER A 459 20.32 34.56 -17.13
N PRO A 460 20.35 35.50 -18.10
CA PRO A 460 20.05 35.19 -19.49
C PRO A 460 20.99 34.12 -20.05
N ALA A 461 20.49 33.33 -21.00
CA ALA A 461 21.29 32.38 -21.74
C ALA A 461 22.51 33.07 -22.38
N PRO A 462 23.65 32.37 -22.55
CA PRO A 462 24.83 32.95 -23.20
C PRO A 462 24.42 33.63 -24.51
N GLY A 463 24.70 34.93 -24.61
CA GLY A 463 24.31 35.74 -25.76
C GLY A 463 25.07 35.32 -27.01
N SER A 464 24.42 35.44 -28.18
CA SER A 464 25.02 35.13 -29.48
C SER A 464 25.69 36.33 -30.15
N LEU A 465 25.68 37.49 -29.50
CA LEU A 465 26.18 38.74 -30.06
C LEU A 465 27.70 38.80 -29.90
N ALA A 466 28.42 38.53 -30.99
CA ALA A 466 29.85 38.75 -31.11
C ALA A 466 30.11 39.95 -32.04
N PRO A 467 30.77 41.04 -31.57
CA PRO A 467 31.13 42.15 -32.43
C PRO A 467 32.24 41.74 -33.42
N GLN A 468 32.19 42.25 -34.65
CA GLN A 468 33.26 42.03 -35.64
C GLN A 468 34.58 42.68 -35.24
N ASP A 469 34.52 43.78 -34.48
CA ASP A 469 35.67 44.50 -33.93
C ASP A 469 35.42 44.79 -32.44
N LEU A 470 36.24 44.22 -31.56
CA LEU A 470 36.11 44.34 -30.10
C LEU A 470 36.95 45.52 -29.60
N LYS A 471 36.31 46.69 -29.45
CA LYS A 471 36.97 47.91 -28.97
C LYS A 471 37.19 47.98 -27.45
N GLY A 472 36.57 47.09 -26.67
CA GLY A 472 36.76 47.00 -25.20
C GLY A 472 36.20 48.18 -24.39
N ILE A 473 35.28 48.98 -24.93
CA ILE A 473 34.71 50.15 -24.24
C ILE A 473 33.65 49.69 -23.23
N VAL A 474 33.87 49.96 -21.94
CA VAL A 474 32.90 49.72 -20.85
C VAL A 474 32.31 51.06 -20.40
N ARG A 475 30.98 51.17 -20.36
CA ARG A 475 30.27 52.38 -19.92
C ARG A 475 29.18 52.01 -18.93
N PHE A 476 29.19 52.64 -17.75
CA PHE A 476 28.10 52.60 -16.77
C PHE A 476 27.24 53.86 -16.94
N GLN A 477 25.92 53.72 -17.00
CA GLN A 477 24.99 54.85 -17.14
C GLN A 477 23.89 54.72 -16.06
N ASN A 478 23.90 55.59 -15.05
CA ASN A 478 22.92 55.65 -13.95
C ASN A 478 22.61 54.26 -13.36
N VAL A 479 23.64 53.55 -12.93
CA VAL A 479 23.53 52.16 -12.46
C VAL A 479 23.22 52.12 -10.97
N THR A 480 22.02 51.68 -10.62
CA THR A 480 21.60 51.38 -9.24
C THR A 480 21.76 49.88 -8.96
N PHE A 481 22.33 49.50 -7.81
CA PHE A 481 22.55 48.10 -7.44
C PHE A 481 22.33 47.84 -5.94
N ALA A 482 21.63 46.74 -5.64
CA ALA A 482 21.52 46.15 -4.31
C ALA A 482 21.71 44.62 -4.41
N TYR A 483 22.32 44.01 -3.40
CA TYR A 483 22.45 42.56 -3.35
C TYR A 483 21.09 41.89 -3.12
N PRO A 484 20.79 40.77 -3.80
CA PRO A 484 19.50 40.08 -3.65
C PRO A 484 19.20 39.59 -2.22
N THR A 485 20.23 39.30 -1.42
CA THR A 485 20.10 38.91 -0.01
C THR A 485 19.75 40.08 0.91
N ARG A 486 19.96 41.34 0.47
CA ARG A 486 19.67 42.58 1.21
C ARG A 486 19.14 43.66 0.26
N PRO A 487 17.91 43.50 -0.28
CA PRO A 487 17.38 44.41 -1.29
C PRO A 487 17.21 45.85 -0.77
N ASP A 488 17.00 46.03 0.53
CA ASP A 488 16.80 47.34 1.16
C ASP A 488 18.12 48.15 1.32
N SER A 489 19.27 47.50 1.14
CA SER A 489 20.59 48.12 1.27
C SER A 489 21.19 48.40 -0.10
N LEU A 490 20.91 49.58 -0.65
CA LEU A 490 21.53 50.06 -1.90
C LEU A 490 23.05 50.21 -1.71
N VAL A 491 23.82 49.60 -2.62
CA VAL A 491 25.29 49.68 -2.65
C VAL A 491 25.75 50.71 -3.69
N LEU A 492 25.06 50.79 -4.83
CA LEU A 492 25.28 51.79 -5.88
C LEU A 492 23.98 52.54 -6.15
N GLN A 493 24.09 53.86 -6.34
CA GLN A 493 23.00 54.77 -6.70
C GLN A 493 23.38 55.60 -7.92
#